data_AF-A0A933GRL2-F1
#
_entry.id   AF-A0A933GRL2-F1
#
_cell.length_a   1.000
_cell.length_b   1.000
_cell.length_c   1.000
_cell.angle_alpha   90.00
_cell.angle_beta   90.00
_cell.angle_gamma   90.00
#
_symmetry.space_group_name_H-M   'P 1'
#
loop_
_entity.id
_entity.type
_entity.pdbx_description
1 polymer ?
#
loop_
_entity_poly.entity_id
_entity_poly.type
_entity_poly.pdbx_seq_one_letter_code
_entity_poly.pdbx_strand_id
1 'polypeptide(L)'
;MPRTWFAVALCAVLVYLSSSGCGGGGGGGGAVFVVVSSPPPRRPPVFYAITPNRGPRGGNTAVVIQGANFDPGKTIIRLNGLELGNLGFPNTFTAVGNTPPLPAGTNPSGTLQIEVAGFPTLTIPNAYGYILQIQDTAPLAGDRFGGTTRQVSSAAANGTIDLPGRALAVADFNMDGRPDLAVGLPARMVGGNAGAGQVDVFIADAAGQFSTPPNSTFTQATPGAEASANCGFALAAGDFIGADGFPDLLIG
;
A
#
# COMPACT_ATOMS: atom_id res chain seq x y z
N MET A 1 14.25 20.91 -69.57
CA MET A 1 14.82 21.08 -68.21
C MET A 1 14.32 19.93 -67.32
N PRO A 2 15.16 18.99 -66.88
CA PRO A 2 14.75 17.89 -66.02
C PRO A 2 14.95 18.19 -64.52
N ARG A 3 13.84 18.13 -63.78
CA ARG A 3 13.65 18.10 -62.32
C ARG A 3 14.88 17.81 -61.43
N THR A 4 15.15 18.72 -60.51
CA THR A 4 15.91 18.46 -59.27
C THR A 4 15.14 17.50 -58.35
N TRP A 5 15.80 16.44 -57.87
CA TRP A 5 15.27 15.59 -56.80
C TRP A 5 15.92 15.96 -55.46
N PHE A 6 15.12 16.49 -54.53
CA PHE A 6 15.55 16.63 -53.13
C PHE A 6 15.42 15.28 -52.42
N ALA A 7 16.48 14.47 -52.47
CA ALA A 7 16.60 13.31 -51.59
C ALA A 7 16.84 13.80 -50.16
N VAL A 8 15.89 13.55 -49.25
CA VAL A 8 16.05 13.84 -47.82
C VAL A 8 17.18 12.98 -47.27
N ALA A 9 18.14 13.60 -46.58
CA ALA A 9 19.36 12.94 -46.14
C ALA A 9 19.10 11.91 -45.02
N LEU A 10 18.97 10.63 -45.40
CA LEU A 10 19.37 9.55 -44.49
C LEU A 10 20.90 9.58 -44.36
N CYS A 11 21.39 9.74 -43.14
CA CYS A 11 22.83 9.83 -42.86
C CYS A 11 23.49 8.44 -42.91
N ALA A 12 23.63 7.87 -44.10
CA ALA A 12 24.35 6.63 -44.33
C ALA A 12 25.87 6.84 -44.11
N VAL A 13 26.43 6.22 -43.07
CA VAL A 13 27.88 6.25 -42.81
C VAL A 13 28.55 5.28 -43.79
N LEU A 14 29.10 5.83 -44.88
CA LEU A 14 29.72 5.08 -45.96
C LEU A 14 31.15 4.64 -45.59
N VAL A 15 31.28 3.46 -44.97
CA VAL A 15 32.58 2.90 -44.57
C VAL A 15 33.30 2.28 -45.78
N TYR A 16 34.25 3.02 -46.36
CA TYR A 16 35.15 2.48 -47.38
C TYR A 16 36.30 1.67 -46.75
N LEU A 17 36.22 0.35 -46.85
CA LEU A 17 37.37 -0.54 -46.61
C LEU A 17 38.18 -0.69 -47.91
N SER A 18 39.09 0.23 -48.16
CA SER A 18 40.02 0.15 -49.29
C SER A 18 41.16 -0.84 -49.00
N SER A 19 41.02 -2.09 -49.44
CA SER A 19 42.08 -3.11 -49.34
C SER A 19 43.21 -2.84 -50.34
N SER A 20 44.22 -2.07 -49.93
CA SER A 20 45.43 -1.82 -50.71
C SER A 20 46.44 -2.98 -50.60
N GLY A 21 46.57 -3.80 -51.65
CA GLY A 21 47.59 -4.86 -51.68
C GLY A 21 47.53 -5.76 -52.92
N CYS A 22 48.64 -5.80 -53.67
CA CYS A 22 48.87 -6.53 -54.92
C CYS A 22 48.31 -7.96 -55.06
N GLY A 23 47.84 -8.31 -56.27
CA GLY A 23 47.60 -9.69 -56.69
C GLY A 23 46.61 -9.79 -57.85
N GLY A 24 47.05 -10.19 -59.04
CA GLY A 24 46.16 -10.33 -60.21
C GLY A 24 45.31 -11.60 -60.14
N GLY A 25 43.99 -11.45 -60.15
CA GLY A 25 43.04 -12.57 -60.21
C GLY A 25 41.60 -12.06 -60.29
N GLY A 26 40.80 -12.59 -61.23
CA GLY A 26 39.44 -12.12 -61.48
C GLY A 26 38.43 -12.55 -60.42
N GLY A 27 38.44 -11.89 -59.25
CA GLY A 27 37.42 -12.05 -58.21
C GLY A 27 36.31 -11.01 -58.33
N GLY A 28 35.05 -11.47 -58.43
CA GLY A 28 33.89 -10.58 -58.39
C GLY A 28 33.73 -9.94 -57.01
N GLY A 29 34.21 -8.72 -56.84
CA GLY A 29 34.15 -7.95 -55.59
C GLY A 29 32.72 -7.57 -55.19
N GLY A 30 31.98 -8.51 -54.61
CA GLY A 30 30.63 -8.27 -54.10
C GLY A 30 30.65 -7.28 -52.94
N ALA A 31 30.23 -6.04 -53.21
CA ALA A 31 30.08 -5.00 -52.19
C ALA A 31 28.97 -5.40 -51.20
N VAL A 32 29.35 -5.82 -50.00
CA VAL A 32 28.40 -6.16 -48.93
C VAL A 32 27.83 -4.87 -48.33
N PHE A 33 26.69 -4.43 -48.86
CA PHE A 33 25.96 -3.28 -48.34
C PHE A 33 25.32 -3.60 -46.97
N VAL A 34 26.08 -3.41 -45.90
CA VAL A 34 25.55 -3.43 -44.53
C VAL A 34 24.72 -2.16 -44.31
N VAL A 35 23.41 -2.25 -44.56
CA VAL A 35 22.47 -1.16 -44.27
C VAL A 35 22.24 -1.08 -42.76
N VAL A 36 23.12 -0.34 -42.08
CA VAL A 36 22.90 0.05 -40.68
C VAL A 36 21.76 1.08 -40.66
N SER A 37 20.53 0.62 -40.49
CA SER A 37 19.41 1.51 -40.23
C SER A 37 19.63 2.22 -38.89
N SER A 38 19.57 3.55 -38.91
CA SER A 38 19.58 4.32 -37.67
C SER A 38 18.35 3.93 -36.83
N PRO A 39 18.50 3.70 -35.51
CA PRO A 39 17.36 3.43 -34.65
C PRO A 39 16.29 4.53 -34.80
N PRO A 40 14.99 4.20 -34.82
CA PRO A 40 13.94 5.19 -35.01
C PRO A 40 14.06 6.30 -33.96
N PRO A 41 13.85 7.58 -34.34
CA PRO A 41 14.07 8.70 -33.44
C PRO A 41 13.15 8.58 -32.22
N ARG A 42 13.78 8.41 -31.05
CA ARG A 42 13.08 8.37 -29.76
C ARG A 42 12.37 9.70 -29.52
N ARG A 43 11.32 9.65 -28.71
CA ARG A 43 10.48 10.79 -28.32
C ARG A 43 10.49 10.90 -26.79
N PRO A 44 10.25 12.10 -26.21
CA PRO A 44 10.12 12.23 -24.76
C PRO A 44 8.95 11.40 -24.23
N PRO A 45 9.02 10.89 -22.98
CA PRO A 45 7.94 10.16 -22.37
C PRO A 45 6.68 11.03 -22.22
N VAL A 46 5.52 10.39 -22.30
CA VAL A 46 4.21 11.02 -22.01
C VAL A 46 3.51 10.17 -20.94
N PHE A 47 2.78 10.83 -20.03
CA PHE A 47 1.96 10.20 -19.01
C PHE A 47 0.48 10.51 -19.25
N TYR A 48 -0.39 9.51 -19.05
CA TYR A 48 -1.84 9.65 -19.13
C TYR A 48 -2.53 9.28 -17.81
N ALA A 49 -2.17 8.13 -17.22
CA ALA A 49 -2.81 7.63 -15.99
C ALA A 49 -1.91 6.65 -15.22
N ILE A 50 -2.21 6.47 -13.93
CA ILE A 50 -1.71 5.38 -13.09
C ILE A 50 -2.90 4.72 -12.38
N THR A 51 -3.00 3.39 -12.46
CA THR A 51 -4.15 2.62 -11.97
C THR A 51 -3.66 1.41 -11.14
N PRO A 52 -4.09 1.27 -9.87
CA PRO A 52 -4.81 2.27 -9.08
C PRO A 52 -3.97 3.54 -8.87
N ASN A 53 -4.62 4.68 -8.64
CA ASN A 53 -3.94 5.94 -8.31
C ASN A 53 -3.75 6.15 -6.80
N ARG A 54 -4.01 5.12 -5.99
CA ARG A 54 -3.83 5.13 -4.52
C ARG A 54 -3.45 3.74 -4.02
N GLY A 55 -2.79 3.69 -2.87
CA GLY A 55 -2.48 2.44 -2.19
C GLY A 55 -1.57 2.62 -0.97
N PRO A 56 -1.19 1.53 -0.30
CA PRO A 56 -0.47 1.51 0.97
C PRO A 56 0.79 2.38 1.05
N ARG A 57 0.96 3.05 2.20
CA ARG A 57 2.27 3.58 2.65
C ARG A 57 3.36 2.50 2.66
N GLY A 58 3.00 1.25 2.98
CA GLY A 58 3.91 0.09 2.89
C GLY A 58 4.34 -0.30 1.47
N GLY A 59 3.80 0.33 0.43
CA GLY A 59 4.14 0.02 -0.96
C GLY A 59 3.62 -1.34 -1.41
N ASN A 60 4.35 -1.96 -2.35
CA ASN A 60 4.00 -3.21 -3.02
C ASN A 60 2.65 -3.22 -3.76
N THR A 61 2.07 -2.05 -4.05
CA THR A 61 0.85 -1.95 -4.85
C THR A 61 1.20 -2.20 -6.31
N ALA A 62 0.62 -3.24 -6.92
CA ALA A 62 0.75 -3.45 -8.36
C ALA A 62 0.00 -2.32 -9.10
N VAL A 63 0.74 -1.55 -9.89
CA VAL A 63 0.24 -0.38 -10.64
C VAL A 63 0.51 -0.53 -12.13
N VAL A 64 -0.48 -0.12 -12.94
CA VAL A 64 -0.38 0.01 -14.39
C VAL A 64 -0.29 1.50 -14.72
N ILE A 65 0.77 1.89 -15.41
CA ILE A 65 1.00 3.27 -15.87
C ILE A 65 0.77 3.33 -17.38
N GLN A 66 -0.20 4.15 -17.79
CA GLN A 66 -0.50 4.43 -19.18
C GLN A 66 0.19 5.71 -19.63
N GLY A 67 0.76 5.68 -20.83
CA GLY A 67 1.56 6.77 -21.37
C GLY A 67 1.94 6.55 -22.84
N ALA A 68 3.05 7.14 -23.26
CA ALA A 68 3.64 6.87 -24.57
C ALA A 68 5.17 7.06 -24.55
N ASN A 69 5.83 6.46 -25.54
CA ASN A 69 7.28 6.53 -25.77
C ASN A 69 8.13 5.92 -24.65
N PHE A 70 7.61 4.93 -23.91
CA PHE A 70 8.41 4.15 -22.98
C PHE A 70 9.41 3.27 -23.75
N ASP A 71 10.67 3.33 -23.33
CA ASP A 71 11.79 2.54 -23.83
C ASP A 71 12.22 1.54 -22.74
N PRO A 72 11.95 0.23 -22.89
CA PRO A 72 12.19 -0.76 -21.83
C PRO A 72 13.64 -0.87 -21.35
N GLY A 73 14.61 -0.46 -22.18
CA GLY A 73 16.04 -0.47 -21.83
C GLY A 73 16.57 0.86 -21.29
N LYS A 74 15.72 1.90 -21.16
CA LYS A 74 16.13 3.27 -20.79
C LYS A 74 15.15 4.03 -19.89
N THR A 75 13.99 3.47 -19.57
CA THR A 75 12.94 4.14 -18.81
C THR A 75 13.02 3.77 -17.34
N ILE A 76 13.29 4.76 -16.48
CA ILE A 76 13.24 4.63 -15.03
C ILE A 76 11.97 5.33 -14.55
N ILE A 77 11.19 4.67 -13.69
CA ILE A 77 9.98 5.24 -13.10
C ILE A 77 10.12 5.27 -11.58
N ARG A 78 9.87 6.44 -10.98
CA ARG A 78 10.02 6.71 -9.55
C ARG A 78 8.77 7.35 -8.95
N LEU A 79 8.44 7.01 -7.71
CA LEU A 79 7.47 7.69 -6.85
C LEU A 79 8.20 8.32 -5.68
N ASN A 80 8.07 9.64 -5.50
CA ASN A 80 8.80 10.41 -4.49
C ASN A 80 10.34 10.15 -4.50
N GLY A 81 10.90 9.99 -5.71
CA GLY A 81 12.33 9.69 -5.93
C GLY A 81 12.75 8.22 -5.75
N LEU A 82 11.86 7.36 -5.25
CA LEU A 82 12.10 5.92 -5.06
C LEU A 82 11.62 5.12 -6.28
N GLU A 83 12.38 4.13 -6.74
CA GLU A 83 12.05 3.36 -7.96
C GLU A 83 10.92 2.35 -7.75
N LEU A 84 10.14 2.11 -8.82
CA LEU A 84 9.15 1.03 -8.82
C LEU A 84 9.85 -0.33 -8.87
N GLY A 85 9.48 -1.22 -7.94
CA GLY A 85 9.93 -2.61 -7.97
C GLY A 85 9.28 -3.38 -9.12
N ASN A 86 9.93 -4.44 -9.60
CA ASN A 86 9.41 -5.33 -10.65
C ASN A 86 8.90 -4.57 -11.91
N LEU A 87 9.60 -3.49 -12.30
CA LEU A 87 9.23 -2.62 -13.40
C LEU A 87 9.35 -3.35 -14.74
N GLY A 88 8.24 -3.48 -15.46
CA GLY A 88 8.14 -4.11 -16.77
C GLY A 88 7.35 -3.27 -17.76
N PHE A 89 7.58 -3.49 -19.06
CA PHE A 89 6.99 -2.71 -20.14
C PHE A 89 6.35 -3.64 -21.19
N PRO A 90 5.07 -4.03 -21.03
CA PRO A 90 4.39 -4.91 -21.99
C PRO A 90 4.30 -4.32 -23.41
N ASN A 91 4.39 -3.00 -23.54
CA ASN A 91 4.48 -2.25 -24.81
C ASN A 91 4.98 -0.82 -24.53
N THR A 92 5.24 -0.03 -25.58
CA THR A 92 5.76 1.36 -25.49
C THR A 92 4.75 2.40 -24.93
N PHE A 93 3.52 1.99 -24.60
CA PHE A 93 2.45 2.81 -24.03
C PHE A 93 2.05 2.39 -22.61
N THR A 94 2.59 1.27 -22.11
CA THR A 94 2.20 0.66 -20.83
C THR A 94 3.43 0.24 -20.05
N ALA A 95 3.55 0.74 -18.82
CA ALA A 95 4.46 0.19 -17.82
C ALA A 95 3.65 -0.48 -16.71
N VAL A 96 4.21 -1.51 -16.09
CA VAL A 96 3.66 -2.19 -14.90
C VAL A 96 4.75 -2.30 -13.85
N GLY A 97 4.39 -2.26 -12.57
CA GLY A 97 5.34 -2.44 -11.49
C GLY A 97 4.69 -2.34 -10.11
N ASN A 98 5.51 -2.41 -9.08
CA ASN A 98 5.10 -2.41 -7.68
C ASN A 98 5.58 -1.11 -7.01
N THR A 99 4.68 -0.39 -6.35
CA THR A 99 5.02 0.90 -5.70
C THR A 99 6.05 0.71 -4.58
N PRO A 100 7.05 1.60 -4.44
CA PRO A 100 7.99 1.54 -3.32
C PRO A 100 7.29 1.92 -2.00
N PRO A 101 7.73 1.34 -0.86
CA PRO A 101 7.30 1.81 0.46
C PRO A 101 7.69 3.27 0.69
N LEU A 102 6.78 4.06 1.27
CA LEU A 102 7.00 5.47 1.56
C LEU A 102 7.55 5.66 3.00
N PRO A 103 8.79 6.16 3.17
CA PRO A 103 9.40 6.37 4.48
C PRO A 103 8.53 7.20 5.44
N ALA A 104 8.74 7.04 6.75
CA ALA A 104 8.09 7.85 7.78
C ALA A 104 8.40 9.35 7.59
N GLY A 105 7.47 10.22 8.00
CA GLY A 105 7.59 11.68 7.85
C GLY A 105 7.32 12.21 6.43
N THR A 106 7.54 11.44 5.37
CA THR A 106 7.32 11.89 3.97
C THR A 106 5.83 12.18 3.68
N ASN A 107 5.58 13.18 2.83
CA ASN A 107 4.25 13.57 2.34
C ASN A 107 3.53 12.39 1.64
N PRO A 108 2.27 12.06 2.00
CA PRO A 108 1.49 10.99 1.35
C PRO A 108 1.14 11.28 -0.13
N SER A 109 1.30 12.52 -0.59
CA SER A 109 1.08 12.91 -1.98
C SER A 109 2.28 12.46 -2.84
N GLY A 110 2.12 11.35 -3.54
CA GLY A 110 3.13 10.75 -4.41
C GLY A 110 3.32 11.52 -5.71
N THR A 111 4.51 12.07 -5.88
CA THR A 111 4.98 12.67 -7.13
C THR A 111 5.60 11.58 -8.01
N LEU A 112 5.05 11.38 -9.20
CA LEU A 112 5.56 10.43 -10.19
C LEU A 112 6.64 11.12 -11.04
N GLN A 113 7.75 10.43 -11.27
CA GLN A 113 8.85 10.86 -12.12
C GLN A 113 9.14 9.76 -13.15
N ILE A 114 9.20 10.14 -14.43
CA ILE A 114 9.53 9.24 -15.54
C ILE A 114 10.74 9.81 -16.25
N GLU A 115 11.86 9.11 -16.17
CA GLU A 115 13.12 9.45 -16.83
C GLU A 115 13.35 8.51 -18.01
N VAL A 116 13.73 9.06 -19.17
CA VAL A 116 14.14 8.28 -20.35
C VAL A 116 15.48 8.83 -20.82
N ALA A 117 16.54 8.03 -20.75
CA ALA A 117 17.91 8.51 -20.96
C ALA A 117 18.11 9.19 -22.33
N GLY A 118 18.27 10.52 -22.30
CA GLY A 118 18.31 11.41 -23.46
C GLY A 118 17.23 12.49 -23.49
N PHE A 119 16.27 12.47 -22.55
CA PHE A 119 15.19 13.46 -22.41
C PHE A 119 15.12 14.02 -20.98
N PRO A 120 14.55 15.22 -20.77
CA PRO A 120 14.25 15.72 -19.42
C PRO A 120 13.27 14.81 -18.67
N THR A 121 13.45 14.68 -17.35
CA THR A 121 12.57 13.90 -16.47
C THR A 121 11.16 14.49 -16.44
N LEU A 122 10.16 13.73 -16.91
CA LEU A 122 8.76 14.11 -16.78
C LEU A 122 8.32 13.92 -15.32
N THR A 123 7.90 15.02 -14.67
CA THR A 123 7.47 15.02 -13.26
C THR A 123 5.99 15.39 -13.15
N ILE A 124 5.20 14.53 -12.50
CA ILE A 124 3.76 14.72 -12.25
C ILE A 124 3.52 14.74 -10.73
N PRO A 125 3.35 15.91 -10.11
CA PRO A 125 2.96 16.02 -8.70
C PRO A 125 1.59 15.37 -8.44
N ASN A 126 1.40 14.82 -7.24
CA ASN A 126 0.13 14.25 -6.76
C ASN A 126 -0.48 13.14 -7.65
N ALA A 127 0.32 12.50 -8.50
CA ALA A 127 -0.11 11.43 -9.41
C ALA A 127 -0.59 10.17 -8.66
N TYR A 128 -0.08 9.93 -7.45
CA TYR A 128 -0.42 8.76 -6.63
C TYR A 128 -0.69 9.15 -5.17
N GLY A 129 -1.71 8.57 -4.53
CA GLY A 129 -2.00 8.81 -3.12
C GLY A 129 -1.57 7.65 -2.23
N TYR A 130 -0.50 7.84 -1.45
CA TYR A 130 -0.13 6.92 -0.39
C TYR A 130 -1.11 7.04 0.79
N ILE A 131 -2.00 6.05 0.93
CA ILE A 131 -2.92 5.96 2.06
C ILE A 131 -2.29 5.17 3.21
N LEU A 132 -2.66 5.49 4.45
CA LEU A 132 -2.42 4.58 5.57
C LEU A 132 -3.26 3.32 5.32
N GLN A 133 -2.59 2.17 5.27
CA GLN A 133 -3.22 0.87 5.09
C GLN A 133 -3.10 0.09 6.39
N ILE A 134 -4.24 -0.28 6.96
CA ILE A 134 -4.32 -1.21 8.07
C ILE A 134 -4.29 -2.63 7.47
N GLN A 135 -3.09 -3.12 7.13
CA GLN A 135 -2.86 -4.52 6.75
C GLN A 135 -1.63 -5.04 7.48
N ASP A 136 -1.90 -5.98 8.36
CA ASP A 136 -0.91 -6.78 9.08
C ASP A 136 -0.57 -8.01 8.23
N THR A 137 0.69 -8.10 7.75
CA THR A 137 1.16 -9.21 6.90
C THR A 137 2.62 -9.60 7.20
N ALA A 138 3.06 -9.51 8.46
CA ALA A 138 4.41 -9.95 8.88
C ALA A 138 4.39 -10.53 10.31
N PRO A 139 5.07 -11.66 10.58
CA PRO A 139 4.89 -12.37 11.85
C PRO A 139 5.74 -11.83 13.01
N LEU A 140 5.08 -11.68 14.16
CA LEU A 140 5.59 -12.01 15.50
C LEU A 140 6.86 -11.28 15.99
N ALA A 141 6.88 -9.94 15.93
CA ALA A 141 7.57 -9.11 16.90
C ALA A 141 6.81 -7.78 17.06
N GLY A 142 6.32 -7.48 18.27
CA GLY A 142 5.46 -6.32 18.53
C GLY A 142 5.91 -5.53 19.76
N ASP A 143 6.30 -4.28 19.54
CA ASP A 143 6.79 -3.37 20.58
C ASP A 143 5.66 -2.96 21.55
N ARG A 144 6.04 -2.48 22.74
CA ARG A 144 5.16 -2.08 23.87
C ARG A 144 4.09 -1.01 23.58
N PHE A 145 3.99 -0.50 22.35
CA PHE A 145 3.04 0.55 21.97
C PHE A 145 2.04 0.13 20.86
N GLY A 146 1.99 -1.15 20.49
CA GLY A 146 0.85 -1.74 19.77
C GLY A 146 0.68 -1.34 18.29
N GLY A 147 1.19 -2.18 17.38
CA GLY A 147 0.95 -2.05 15.92
C GLY A 147 0.00 -3.09 15.31
N THR A 148 -0.35 -4.15 16.06
CA THR A 148 -1.14 -5.29 15.56
C THR A 148 -2.64 -4.98 15.51
N THR A 149 -3.27 -5.14 14.34
CA THR A 149 -4.74 -5.10 14.22
C THR A 149 -5.30 -6.51 14.38
N ARG A 150 -5.59 -6.90 15.63
CA ARG A 150 -6.22 -8.20 15.94
C ARG A 150 -7.75 -8.06 15.99
N GLN A 151 -8.45 -8.83 15.16
CA GLN A 151 -9.90 -8.85 15.11
C GLN A 151 -10.46 -9.64 16.31
N VAL A 152 -10.95 -8.93 17.33
CA VAL A 152 -11.71 -9.55 18.43
C VAL A 152 -13.19 -9.61 18.06
N SER A 153 -13.66 -10.79 17.66
CA SER A 153 -15.05 -11.05 17.32
C SER A 153 -15.83 -11.60 18.51
N SER A 154 -16.42 -10.72 19.31
CA SER A 154 -17.49 -11.09 20.25
C SER A 154 -18.69 -11.63 19.48
N ALA A 155 -19.10 -12.88 19.74
CA ALA A 155 -20.15 -13.53 18.97
C ALA A 155 -21.53 -12.88 19.18
N ALA A 156 -22.17 -12.45 18.09
CA ALA A 156 -23.52 -11.90 18.12
C ALA A 156 -24.54 -12.94 18.60
N ALA A 157 -25.45 -12.53 19.48
CA ALA A 157 -26.59 -13.34 19.90
C ALA A 157 -27.58 -13.47 18.74
N ASN A 158 -28.00 -14.70 18.44
CA ASN A 158 -28.76 -15.03 17.25
C ASN A 158 -30.09 -14.25 17.16
N GLY A 159 -30.19 -13.30 16.23
CA GLY A 159 -31.43 -12.60 15.88
C GLY A 159 -31.56 -11.14 16.31
N THR A 160 -30.58 -10.55 17.00
CA THR A 160 -30.58 -9.11 17.36
C THR A 160 -29.48 -8.30 16.67
N ILE A 161 -29.68 -6.98 16.61
CA ILE A 161 -28.73 -6.01 16.07
C ILE A 161 -27.58 -5.76 17.08
N ASP A 162 -26.84 -6.81 17.46
CA ASP A 162 -25.63 -6.64 18.27
C ASP A 162 -24.68 -5.67 17.55
N LEU A 163 -24.18 -4.68 18.28
CA LEU A 163 -23.22 -3.67 17.83
C LEU A 163 -21.85 -3.94 18.48
N PRO A 164 -21.14 -5.02 18.10
CA PRO A 164 -19.85 -5.36 18.69
C PRO A 164 -18.82 -4.27 18.42
N GLY A 165 -18.22 -3.74 19.48
CA GLY A 165 -17.18 -2.72 19.38
C GLY A 165 -17.69 -1.30 19.10
N ARG A 166 -18.93 -0.94 19.49
CA ARG A 166 -19.35 0.48 19.50
C ARG A 166 -18.50 1.34 20.45
N ALA A 167 -17.92 0.73 21.48
CA ALA A 167 -16.83 1.28 22.27
C ALA A 167 -15.75 0.22 22.51
N LEU A 168 -14.50 0.66 22.66
CA LEU A 168 -13.35 -0.16 23.01
C LEU A 168 -12.52 0.62 24.05
N ALA A 169 -11.94 -0.08 25.02
CA ALA A 169 -10.91 0.48 25.90
C ALA A 169 -9.77 -0.53 26.07
N VAL A 170 -8.55 -0.03 26.27
CA VAL A 170 -7.31 -0.81 26.30
C VAL A 170 -6.46 -0.33 27.47
N ALA A 171 -6.10 -1.25 28.36
CA ALA A 171 -5.19 -1.06 29.49
C ALA A 171 -4.63 -2.41 29.94
N ASP A 172 -3.66 -2.41 30.84
CA ASP A 172 -3.13 -3.63 31.47
C ASP A 172 -3.97 -3.95 32.72
N PHE A 173 -5.09 -4.67 32.55
CA PHE A 173 -6.06 -4.92 33.61
C PHE A 173 -5.61 -6.05 34.56
N ASN A 174 -4.66 -6.90 34.13
CA ASN A 174 -4.13 -8.01 34.94
C ASN A 174 -2.74 -7.75 35.57
N MET A 175 -2.04 -6.68 35.18
CA MET A 175 -0.67 -6.33 35.55
C MET A 175 0.42 -7.32 35.06
N ASP A 176 0.22 -8.02 33.95
CA ASP A 176 1.26 -8.88 33.35
C ASP A 176 2.26 -8.15 32.43
N GLY A 177 2.01 -6.86 32.16
CA GLY A 177 2.83 -6.00 31.31
C GLY A 177 2.34 -5.90 29.87
N ARG A 178 1.06 -6.20 29.60
CA ARG A 178 0.44 -6.27 28.27
C ARG A 178 -0.89 -5.49 28.20
N PRO A 179 -1.25 -4.97 27.02
CA PRO A 179 -2.56 -4.36 26.81
C PRO A 179 -3.66 -5.42 26.63
N ASP A 180 -4.58 -5.46 27.58
CA ASP A 180 -5.86 -6.16 27.51
C ASP A 180 -6.92 -5.35 26.73
N LEU A 181 -8.07 -5.95 26.43
CA LEU A 181 -9.15 -5.30 25.67
C LEU A 181 -10.52 -5.42 26.36
N ALA A 182 -11.16 -4.28 26.60
CA ALA A 182 -12.58 -4.19 26.93
C ALA A 182 -13.41 -3.81 25.69
N VAL A 183 -14.51 -4.53 25.45
CA VAL A 183 -15.38 -4.39 24.27
C VAL A 183 -16.81 -4.06 24.70
N GLY A 184 -17.31 -2.91 24.28
CA GLY A 184 -18.69 -2.48 24.51
C GLY A 184 -19.68 -3.16 23.55
N LEU A 185 -20.72 -3.76 24.13
CA LEU A 185 -21.81 -4.47 23.45
C LEU A 185 -23.18 -3.84 23.84
N PRO A 186 -23.43 -2.56 23.54
CA PRO A 186 -24.56 -1.82 24.08
C PRO A 186 -25.93 -2.33 23.63
N ALA A 187 -26.03 -2.90 22.42
CA ALA A 187 -27.30 -3.44 21.90
C ALA A 187 -27.68 -4.82 22.47
N ARG A 188 -26.80 -5.43 23.29
CA ARG A 188 -26.88 -6.81 23.73
C ARG A 188 -28.13 -7.12 24.54
N MET A 189 -28.71 -8.29 24.26
CA MET A 189 -29.76 -8.88 25.09
C MET A 189 -29.18 -9.49 26.35
N VAL A 190 -29.60 -8.99 27.52
CA VAL A 190 -29.23 -9.51 28.84
C VAL A 190 -30.51 -9.80 29.63
N GLY A 191 -30.64 -11.01 30.19
CA GLY A 191 -31.83 -11.41 30.96
C GLY A 191 -33.16 -11.42 30.18
N GLY A 192 -33.11 -11.31 28.84
CA GLY A 192 -34.28 -11.15 27.97
C GLY A 192 -34.56 -9.70 27.53
N ASN A 193 -33.88 -8.71 28.14
CA ASN A 193 -34.08 -7.30 27.84
C ASN A 193 -33.20 -6.85 26.66
N ALA A 194 -33.83 -6.36 25.59
CA ALA A 194 -33.14 -5.86 24.39
C ALA A 194 -32.43 -4.52 24.66
N GLY A 195 -31.20 -4.37 24.14
CA GLY A 195 -30.41 -3.15 24.36
C GLY A 195 -30.06 -2.88 25.81
N ALA A 196 -30.06 -3.90 26.67
CA ALA A 196 -29.63 -3.77 28.07
C ALA A 196 -28.12 -3.48 28.15
N GLY A 197 -27.35 -4.11 27.25
CA GLY A 197 -25.93 -3.85 27.08
C GLY A 197 -25.04 -4.70 27.98
N GLN A 198 -23.82 -4.92 27.50
CA GLN A 198 -22.81 -5.79 28.08
C GLN A 198 -21.43 -5.19 27.78
N VAL A 199 -20.42 -5.50 28.61
CA VAL A 199 -19.01 -5.22 28.33
C VAL A 199 -18.23 -6.50 28.54
N ASP A 200 -17.54 -6.96 27.50
CA ASP A 200 -16.68 -8.15 27.57
C ASP A 200 -15.21 -7.74 27.65
N VAL A 201 -14.50 -8.28 28.63
CA VAL A 201 -13.07 -8.05 28.85
C VAL A 201 -12.28 -9.31 28.50
N PHE A 202 -11.31 -9.13 27.61
CA PHE A 202 -10.40 -10.14 27.12
C PHE A 202 -9.00 -9.83 27.62
N ILE A 203 -8.45 -10.75 28.40
CA ILE A 203 -7.07 -10.69 28.89
C ILE A 203 -6.14 -11.27 27.82
N ALA A 204 -5.02 -10.59 27.59
CA ALA A 204 -4.01 -11.01 26.63
C ALA A 204 -3.18 -12.20 27.17
N ASP A 205 -2.88 -13.19 26.34
CA ASP A 205 -1.93 -14.24 26.72
C ASP A 205 -0.45 -13.82 26.53
N ALA A 206 0.48 -14.73 26.82
CA ALA A 206 1.92 -14.49 26.66
C ALA A 206 2.38 -14.21 25.21
N ALA A 207 1.52 -14.46 24.21
CA ALA A 207 1.68 -14.11 22.79
C ALA A 207 0.78 -12.92 22.36
N GLY A 208 0.15 -12.23 23.33
CA GLY A 208 -0.76 -11.11 23.15
C GLY A 208 -2.12 -11.48 22.57
N GLN A 209 -2.51 -12.76 22.64
CA GLN A 209 -3.70 -13.28 21.98
C GLN A 209 -4.90 -13.22 22.93
N PHE A 210 -6.06 -12.90 22.36
CA PHE A 210 -7.35 -12.97 23.04
C PHE A 210 -8.06 -14.27 22.64
N SER A 211 -8.78 -14.88 23.59
CA SER A 211 -9.55 -16.11 23.36
C SER A 211 -11.02 -15.91 23.73
N THR A 212 -11.89 -16.80 23.25
CA THR A 212 -13.32 -16.82 23.61
C THR A 212 -13.63 -18.07 24.43
N PRO A 213 -14.46 -18.02 25.49
CA PRO A 213 -15.21 -16.86 26.00
C PRO A 213 -14.32 -15.76 26.61
N PRO A 214 -14.84 -14.53 26.80
CA PRO A 214 -14.14 -13.47 27.52
C PRO A 214 -13.78 -13.90 28.96
N ASN A 215 -12.72 -13.30 29.50
CA ASN A 215 -12.24 -13.56 30.86
C ASN A 215 -13.13 -12.93 31.92
N SER A 216 -13.86 -11.86 31.58
CA SER A 216 -14.86 -11.24 32.44
C SER A 216 -15.94 -10.57 31.59
N THR A 217 -17.17 -10.59 32.10
CA THR A 217 -18.34 -9.98 31.46
C THR A 217 -19.05 -9.12 32.48
N PHE A 218 -19.22 -7.84 32.16
CA PHE A 218 -19.97 -6.87 32.97
C PHE A 218 -21.30 -6.54 32.29
N THR A 219 -22.33 -6.33 33.09
CA THR A 219 -23.66 -5.86 32.67
C THR A 219 -24.15 -4.86 33.71
N GLN A 220 -25.27 -4.16 33.45
CA GLN A 220 -25.82 -3.22 34.42
C GLN A 220 -26.14 -3.94 35.74
N ALA A 221 -25.54 -3.51 36.85
CA ALA A 221 -25.57 -4.21 38.14
C ALA A 221 -26.90 -4.09 38.92
N THR A 222 -27.99 -3.72 38.25
CA THR A 222 -29.34 -3.66 38.81
C THR A 222 -30.05 -5.01 38.70
N PRO A 223 -30.93 -5.39 39.66
CA PRO A 223 -31.81 -6.55 39.51
C PRO A 223 -32.78 -6.35 38.34
N GLY A 224 -32.40 -6.89 37.18
CA GLY A 224 -32.92 -6.46 35.89
C GLY A 224 -31.99 -5.42 35.26
N ALA A 225 -31.27 -5.81 34.22
CA ALA A 225 -30.58 -4.86 33.35
C ALA A 225 -31.63 -4.23 32.42
N GLU A 226 -31.82 -2.92 32.50
CA GLU A 226 -32.99 -2.25 31.93
C GLU A 226 -32.98 -2.28 30.40
N ALA A 227 -34.14 -2.49 29.79
CA ALA A 227 -34.25 -2.49 28.32
C ALA A 227 -33.86 -1.12 27.76
N SER A 228 -32.99 -1.09 26.75
CA SER A 228 -32.35 0.14 26.23
C SER A 228 -31.47 0.92 27.23
N ALA A 229 -30.98 0.31 28.31
CA ALA A 229 -29.92 0.92 29.15
C ALA A 229 -28.61 1.16 28.37
N ASN A 230 -28.36 0.37 27.32
CA ASN A 230 -27.20 0.43 26.44
C ASN A 230 -25.83 0.34 27.16
N CYS A 231 -25.75 -0.37 28.29
CA CYS A 231 -24.51 -0.52 29.08
C CYS A 231 -23.32 -0.94 28.20
N GLY A 232 -22.21 -0.19 28.26
CA GLY A 232 -21.13 -0.30 27.29
C GLY A 232 -21.33 0.58 26.05
N PHE A 233 -22.08 1.68 26.13
CA PHE A 233 -22.16 2.67 25.06
C PHE A 233 -20.82 3.37 24.90
N ALA A 234 -20.22 3.78 26.02
CA ALA A 234 -18.90 4.37 26.10
C ALA A 234 -18.03 3.60 27.12
N LEU A 235 -16.73 3.54 26.84
CA LEU A 235 -15.72 2.98 27.73
C LEU A 235 -14.55 3.96 27.84
N ALA A 236 -13.95 4.04 29.02
CA ALA A 236 -12.65 4.68 29.25
C ALA A 236 -11.84 3.86 30.24
N ALA A 237 -10.53 3.75 30.04
CA ALA A 237 -9.64 3.03 30.94
C ALA A 237 -8.45 3.90 31.35
N GLY A 238 -7.96 3.68 32.57
CA GLY A 238 -6.92 4.47 33.22
C GLY A 238 -7.09 4.46 34.73
N ASP A 239 -6.06 4.85 35.48
CA ASP A 239 -6.13 5.00 36.94
C ASP A 239 -6.96 6.25 37.27
N PHE A 240 -8.21 6.04 37.72
CA PHE A 240 -9.19 7.07 38.03
C PHE A 240 -9.67 7.01 39.49
N ILE A 241 -9.58 5.84 40.14
CA ILE A 241 -10.15 5.53 41.45
C ILE A 241 -9.05 5.07 42.41
N GLY A 242 -8.32 6.04 42.97
CA GLY A 242 -7.36 5.79 44.06
C GLY A 242 -5.95 6.29 43.79
N ALA A 243 -5.55 6.44 42.51
CA ALA A 243 -4.18 6.78 42.13
C ALA A 243 -3.15 5.74 42.61
N ASP A 244 -3.52 4.45 42.61
CA ASP A 244 -2.73 3.34 43.13
C ASP A 244 -1.94 2.58 42.06
N GLY A 245 -2.07 2.97 40.79
CA GLY A 245 -1.39 2.37 39.63
C GLY A 245 -2.19 1.26 38.93
N PHE A 246 -3.37 0.88 39.42
CA PHE A 246 -4.24 -0.09 38.77
C PHE A 246 -5.16 0.60 37.74
N PRO A 247 -5.26 0.13 36.48
CA PRO A 247 -6.18 0.73 35.52
C PRO A 247 -7.63 0.36 35.80
N ASP A 248 -8.46 1.37 36.11
CA ASP A 248 -9.91 1.21 36.14
C ASP A 248 -10.50 1.03 34.73
N LEU A 249 -11.73 0.51 34.69
CA LEU A 249 -12.61 0.55 33.52
C LEU A 249 -13.90 1.30 33.86
N LEU A 250 -14.05 2.51 33.34
CA LEU A 250 -15.29 3.28 33.40
C LEU A 250 -16.23 2.83 32.28
N ILE A 251 -17.48 2.53 32.64
CA ILE A 251 -18.54 2.04 31.74
C ILE A 251 -19.72 3.01 31.78
N GLY A 252 -20.24 3.37 30.60
CA GLY A 252 -21.49 4.13 30.43
C GLY A 252 -22.25 3.72 29.17
#